data_AF-A0A951CNM9-F1
#
_entry.id   AF-A0A951CNM9-F1
#
_cell.length_a   1.000
_cell.length_b   1.000
_cell.length_c   1.000
_cell.angle_alpha   90.00
_cell.angle_beta   90.00
_cell.angle_gamma   90.00
#
_symmetry.space_group_name_H-M   'P 1'
#
loop_
_entity.id
_entity.type
_entity.pdbx_description
1 polymer ?
#
loop_
_entity_poly.entity_id
_entity_poly.type
_entity_poly.pdbx_seq_one_letter_code
_entity_poly.pdbx_strand_id
1 'polypeptide(L)'
;MSLTIAVALLAASNPVFAHHSTAMYNMANPTTVTGVVKRFEWTNPHAYIYLEVKDEQGKTVEWAIEMMSLNHLKSYGWSHTTVKPGDMISCTGGAAKSGDPAMLSSLIKLADGRMIKS
;
A
#
# COMPACT_ATOMS: atom_id res chain seq x y z
N MET A 1 32.80 14.40 -53.99
CA MET A 1 32.96 13.23 -53.09
C MET A 1 32.23 13.57 -51.80
N SER A 2 31.01 13.07 -51.66
CA SER A 2 30.16 13.33 -50.50
C SER A 2 30.49 12.30 -49.42
N LEU A 3 30.75 12.74 -48.18
CA LEU A 3 30.80 11.83 -47.03
C LEU A 3 29.95 12.40 -45.90
N THR A 4 28.75 11.85 -45.80
CA THR A 4 27.78 12.03 -44.74
C THR A 4 28.32 11.42 -43.45
N ILE A 5 28.51 12.22 -42.39
CA ILE A 5 28.76 11.70 -41.04
C ILE A 5 27.41 11.61 -40.33
N ALA A 6 26.93 10.38 -40.17
CA ALA A 6 25.75 10.06 -39.37
C ALA A 6 26.08 10.20 -37.88
N VAL A 7 25.38 11.10 -37.20
CA VAL A 7 25.44 11.25 -35.74
C VAL A 7 24.64 10.11 -35.11
N ALA A 8 25.33 9.13 -34.52
CA ALA A 8 24.70 8.10 -33.70
C ALA A 8 24.39 8.67 -32.31
N LEU A 9 23.16 9.18 -32.13
CA LEU A 9 22.62 9.53 -30.81
C LEU A 9 22.22 8.22 -30.10
N LEU A 10 23.16 7.61 -29.37
CA LEU A 10 22.85 6.55 -28.42
C LEU A 10 22.10 7.19 -27.23
N ALA A 11 20.78 7.12 -27.25
CA ALA A 11 19.94 7.49 -26.11
C ALA A 11 20.22 6.52 -24.95
N ALA A 12 21.08 6.93 -24.03
CA ALA A 12 21.26 6.26 -22.75
C ALA A 12 19.98 6.44 -21.92
N SER A 13 19.08 5.46 -21.98
CA SER A 13 17.94 5.39 -21.09
C SER A 13 18.43 5.01 -19.69
N ASN A 14 18.67 5.98 -18.82
CA ASN A 14 18.90 5.69 -17.41
C ASN A 14 17.65 5.00 -16.83
N PRO A 15 17.80 3.89 -16.10
CA PRO A 15 16.68 3.33 -15.35
C PRO A 15 16.24 4.38 -14.32
N VAL A 16 15.04 4.94 -14.51
CA VAL A 16 14.43 5.77 -13.48
C VAL A 16 13.96 4.82 -12.39
N PHE A 17 14.73 4.73 -11.31
CA PHE A 17 14.29 4.07 -10.09
C PHE A 17 13.12 4.87 -9.52
N ALA A 18 11.89 4.47 -9.84
CA ALA A 18 10.70 4.95 -9.16
C ALA A 18 10.71 4.38 -7.73
N HIS A 19 11.37 5.05 -6.81
CA HIS A 19 11.17 4.82 -5.39
C HIS A 19 9.89 5.53 -4.97
N HIS A 20 8.80 4.77 -4.79
CA HIS A 20 7.58 5.28 -4.15
C HIS A 20 7.96 5.91 -2.81
N SER A 21 7.73 7.20 -2.67
CA SER A 21 8.15 7.94 -1.48
C SER A 21 7.16 7.66 -0.34
N THR A 22 7.64 7.03 0.73
CA THR A 22 6.90 6.91 1.99
C THR A 22 6.77 8.25 2.72
N ALA A 23 7.33 9.34 2.16
CA ALA A 23 7.37 10.66 2.79
C ALA A 23 5.98 11.24 3.08
N MET A 24 4.94 10.81 2.37
CA MET A 24 3.55 11.24 2.62
C MET A 24 2.97 10.65 3.90
N TYR A 25 3.59 9.61 4.47
CA TYR A 25 3.10 8.91 5.66
C TYR A 25 3.96 9.21 6.89
N ASN A 26 3.33 9.32 8.06
CA ASN A 26 4.02 9.49 9.35
C ASN A 26 4.53 8.15 9.90
N MET A 27 5.60 7.63 9.30
CA MET A 27 6.18 6.34 9.69
C MET A 27 6.83 6.35 11.09
N ALA A 28 7.18 7.53 11.61
CA ALA A 28 7.80 7.67 12.93
C ALA A 28 6.82 7.47 14.09
N ASN A 29 5.52 7.70 13.84
CA ASN A 29 4.45 7.58 14.85
C ASN A 29 3.34 6.70 14.28
N PRO A 30 3.54 5.37 14.22
CA PRO A 30 2.54 4.48 13.67
C PRO A 30 1.25 4.52 14.50
N THR A 31 0.13 4.51 13.79
CA THR A 31 -1.22 4.46 14.37
C THR A 31 -1.87 3.13 13.99
N THR A 32 -2.92 2.75 14.72
CA THR A 32 -3.70 1.55 14.39
C THR A 32 -5.13 1.93 14.05
N VAL A 33 -5.61 1.42 12.93
CA VAL A 33 -6.97 1.60 12.43
C VAL A 33 -7.66 0.24 12.39
N THR A 34 -8.85 0.15 12.97
CA THR A 34 -9.66 -1.08 12.94
C THR A 34 -10.94 -0.83 12.16
N GLY A 35 -11.26 -1.72 11.24
CA GLY A 35 -12.42 -1.58 10.39
C GLY A 35 -12.84 -2.88 9.74
N VAL A 36 -13.95 -2.82 9.01
CA VAL A 36 -14.47 -3.94 8.22
C VAL A 36 -13.91 -3.83 6.81
N VAL A 37 -13.34 -4.91 6.29
CA VAL A 37 -12.86 -4.96 4.91
C VAL A 37 -14.04 -4.72 3.97
N LYS A 38 -13.97 -3.67 3.18
CA LYS A 38 -14.89 -3.39 2.09
C LYS A 38 -14.45 -4.10 0.81
N ARG A 39 -13.16 -4.02 0.51
CA ARG A 39 -12.53 -4.66 -0.66
C ARG A 39 -11.03 -4.80 -0.49
N PHE A 40 -10.47 -5.76 -1.22
CA PHE A 40 -9.04 -6.03 -1.29
C PHE A 40 -8.58 -6.03 -2.74
N GLU A 41 -7.67 -5.13 -3.07
CA GLU A 41 -7.04 -5.05 -4.37
C GLU A 41 -5.66 -5.70 -4.33
N TRP A 42 -5.58 -6.89 -4.90
CA TRP A 42 -4.33 -7.63 -5.06
C TRP A 42 -3.65 -7.27 -6.39
N THR A 43 -3.18 -6.02 -6.49
CA THR A 43 -2.60 -5.44 -7.70
C THR A 43 -1.10 -5.18 -7.53
N ASN A 44 -0.38 -5.11 -8.65
CA ASN A 44 1.05 -4.80 -8.70
C ASN A 44 1.20 -3.36 -9.24
N PRO A 45 2.01 -2.46 -8.64
CA PRO A 45 3.12 -2.73 -7.72
C PRO A 45 2.75 -2.97 -6.26
N HIS A 46 1.67 -2.36 -5.75
CA HIS A 46 1.26 -2.39 -4.34
C HIS A 46 -0.18 -2.88 -4.19
N ALA A 47 -0.43 -3.72 -3.19
CA ALA A 47 -1.80 -4.10 -2.84
C ALA A 47 -2.45 -3.05 -1.93
N TYR A 48 -3.77 -2.99 -1.96
CA TYR A 48 -4.56 -2.11 -1.12
C TYR A 48 -5.71 -2.84 -0.45
N ILE A 49 -5.93 -2.58 0.84
CA ILE A 49 -7.16 -2.96 1.54
C ILE A 49 -7.95 -1.69 1.81
N TYR A 50 -9.24 -1.71 1.51
CA TYR A 50 -10.13 -0.60 1.83
C TYR A 50 -11.03 -1.01 2.99
N LEU A 51 -10.99 -0.24 4.07
CA LEU A 51 -11.73 -0.50 5.29
C LEU A 51 -12.88 0.49 5.47
N GLU A 52 -14.02 0.00 5.92
CA GLU A 52 -15.05 0.84 6.53
C GLU A 52 -14.74 0.98 8.03
N VAL A 53 -14.45 2.21 8.44
CA VAL A 53 -14.05 2.57 9.81
C VAL A 53 -15.10 3.53 10.36
N LYS A 54 -15.56 3.29 11.59
CA LYS A 54 -16.42 4.24 12.30
C LYS A 54 -15.57 5.30 12.96
N ASP A 55 -15.83 6.57 12.66
CA ASP A 55 -15.23 7.69 13.38
C ASP A 55 -15.87 7.89 14.76
N GLU A 56 -15.35 8.87 15.50
CA GLU A 56 -15.84 9.22 16.85
C GLU A 56 -17.31 9.67 16.87
N GLN A 57 -17.83 10.13 15.73
CA GLN A 57 -19.21 10.57 15.56
C GLN A 57 -20.12 9.42 15.09
N GLY A 58 -19.58 8.21 14.93
CA GLY A 58 -20.27 7.03 14.44
C GLY A 58 -20.50 7.00 12.94
N LYS A 59 -19.97 7.98 12.19
CA LYS A 59 -20.03 8.00 10.73
C LYS A 59 -19.01 7.00 10.17
N THR A 60 -19.41 6.30 9.12
CA THR A 60 -18.52 5.38 8.42
C THR A 60 -17.68 6.15 7.40
N VAL A 61 -16.36 5.98 7.48
CA VAL A 61 -15.35 6.56 6.58
C VAL A 61 -14.58 5.41 5.94
N GLU A 62 -14.35 5.51 4.64
CA GLU A 62 -13.49 4.57 3.92
C GLU A 62 -12.02 4.92 4.15
N TRP A 63 -11.24 3.96 4.63
CA TRP A 63 -9.80 4.05 4.79
C TRP A 63 -9.07 3.28 3.69
N ALA A 64 -8.10 3.92 3.04
CA ALA A 64 -7.20 3.28 2.08
C ALA A 64 -5.93 2.79 2.78
N ILE A 65 -5.77 1.48 2.88
CA ILE A 65 -4.61 0.84 3.50
C ILE A 65 -3.67 0.36 2.41
N GLU A 66 -2.60 1.11 2.16
CA GLU A 66 -1.52 0.73 1.27
C GLU A 66 -0.64 -0.34 1.94
N MET A 67 -0.26 -1.35 1.17
CA MET A 67 0.61 -2.44 1.58
C MET A 67 1.88 -2.46 0.73
N MET A 68 2.84 -3.31 1.09
CA MET A 68 4.05 -3.54 0.32
C MET A 68 3.76 -4.19 -1.03
N SER A 69 4.82 -4.37 -1.81
CA SER A 69 4.71 -5.02 -3.11
C SER A 69 4.26 -6.47 -3.01
N LEU A 70 3.58 -6.99 -4.06
CA LEU A 70 3.10 -8.37 -4.06
C LEU A 70 4.21 -9.39 -3.81
N ASN A 71 5.46 -9.09 -4.17
CA ASN A 71 6.61 -9.95 -3.89
C ASN A 71 6.93 -10.05 -2.39
N HIS A 72 6.88 -8.93 -1.66
CA HIS A 72 7.02 -8.93 -0.19
C HIS A 72 5.80 -9.59 0.46
N LEU A 73 4.59 -9.25 0.01
CA LEU A 73 3.37 -9.81 0.58
C LEU A 73 3.34 -11.33 0.46
N LYS A 74 3.68 -11.88 -0.70
CA LYS A 74 3.79 -13.34 -0.89
C LYS A 74 4.82 -13.96 0.06
N SER A 75 5.98 -13.32 0.27
CA SER A 75 6.99 -13.85 1.19
C SER A 75 6.57 -13.78 2.66
N TYR A 76 5.62 -12.90 3.01
CA TYR A 76 4.98 -12.86 4.32
C TYR A 76 3.79 -13.81 4.45
N GLY A 77 3.37 -14.50 3.38
CA GLY A 77 2.28 -15.47 3.39
C GLY A 77 0.92 -14.91 2.95
N TRP A 78 0.89 -13.73 2.33
CA TRP A 78 -0.33 -13.20 1.73
C TRP A 78 -0.66 -13.85 0.39
N SER A 79 -1.96 -13.94 0.12
CA SER A 79 -2.57 -14.22 -1.17
C SER A 79 -3.76 -13.29 -1.38
N HIS A 80 -4.32 -13.30 -2.59
CA HIS A 80 -5.56 -12.58 -2.92
C HIS A 80 -6.80 -13.04 -2.11
N THR A 81 -6.66 -14.07 -1.25
CA THR A 81 -7.73 -14.61 -0.40
C THR A 81 -7.45 -14.45 1.10
N THR A 82 -6.33 -13.82 1.51
CA THR A 82 -5.97 -13.67 2.93
C THR A 82 -6.99 -12.86 3.71
N VAL A 83 -7.61 -11.87 3.06
CA VAL A 83 -8.73 -11.10 3.58
C VAL A 83 -9.85 -11.08 2.54
N LYS A 84 -11.09 -10.97 3.02
CA LYS A 84 -12.29 -10.84 2.17
C LYS A 84 -13.20 -9.74 2.71
N PRO A 85 -14.10 -9.21 1.87
CA PRO A 85 -15.14 -8.30 2.34
C PRO A 85 -15.89 -8.87 3.56
N GLY A 86 -16.11 -8.03 4.57
CA GLY A 86 -16.75 -8.39 5.84
C GLY A 86 -15.80 -8.81 6.97
N ASP A 87 -14.52 -9.10 6.68
CA ASP A 87 -13.55 -9.39 7.73
C ASP A 87 -13.28 -8.14 8.58
N MET A 88 -13.28 -8.28 9.91
CA MET A 88 -12.82 -7.23 10.81
C MET A 88 -11.31 -7.38 11.04
N ILE A 89 -10.54 -6.37 10.66
CA ILE A 89 -9.08 -6.38 10.78
C ILE A 89 -8.58 -5.09 11.44
N SER A 90 -7.38 -5.15 12.01
CA SER A 90 -6.66 -3.97 12.52
C SER A 90 -5.36 -3.79 11.75
N CYS A 91 -5.16 -2.62 11.17
CA CYS A 91 -3.96 -2.26 10.41
C CYS A 91 -3.15 -1.24 11.19
N THR A 92 -1.86 -1.51 11.37
CA THR A 92 -0.91 -0.62 12.03
C THR A 92 0.07 -0.09 10.98
N GLY A 93 0.37 1.21 11.03
CA GLY A 93 1.27 1.84 10.06
C GLY A 93 1.30 3.37 10.14
N GLY A 94 1.99 3.98 9.18
CA GLY A 94 2.07 5.44 9.10
C GLY A 94 0.82 6.02 8.44
N ALA A 95 0.05 6.82 9.17
CA ALA A 95 -1.09 7.55 8.61
C ALA A 95 -0.63 8.66 7.65
N ALA A 96 -1.48 9.00 6.68
CA ALA A 96 -1.22 10.09 5.74
C ALA A 96 -1.05 11.43 6.49
N LYS A 97 0.03 12.15 6.19
CA LYS A 97 0.32 13.46 6.80
C LYS A 97 -0.67 14.54 6.39
N SER A 98 -1.38 14.36 5.27
CA SER A 98 -2.45 15.24 4.82
C SER A 98 -3.70 15.19 5.70
N GLY A 99 -3.85 14.15 6.53
CA GLY A 99 -5.08 13.91 7.29
C GLY A 99 -6.13 13.10 6.53
N ASP A 100 -5.86 12.71 5.29
CA ASP A 100 -6.71 11.78 4.55
C ASP A 100 -6.83 10.43 5.29
N PRO A 101 -7.97 9.72 5.17
CA PRO A 101 -8.15 8.39 5.75
C PRO A 101 -7.34 7.36 4.95
N ALA A 102 -6.02 7.44 5.06
CA ALA A 102 -5.09 6.57 4.36
C ALA A 102 -3.86 6.27 5.22
N MET A 103 -3.26 5.11 5.01
CA MET A 103 -1.99 4.76 5.64
C MET A 103 -1.15 3.83 4.78
N LEU A 104 0.15 3.84 5.03
CA LEU A 104 1.05 2.74 4.67
C LEU A 104 1.17 1.79 5.85
N SER A 105 0.62 0.59 5.72
CA SER A 105 0.62 -0.41 6.78
C SER A 105 1.91 -1.21 6.82
N SER A 106 2.37 -1.55 8.02
CA SER A 106 3.51 -2.45 8.27
C SER A 106 3.12 -3.76 8.95
N LEU A 107 1.93 -3.81 9.56
CA LEU A 107 1.44 -4.96 10.30
C LEU A 107 -0.09 -4.98 10.30
N ILE A 108 -0.67 -6.15 10.06
CA ILE A 108 -2.11 -6.36 10.07
C ILE A 108 -2.45 -7.52 11.01
N LYS A 109 -3.42 -7.27 11.91
CA LYS A 109 -4.12 -8.29 12.67
C LYS A 109 -5.35 -8.75 11.88
N LEU A 110 -5.35 -10.00 11.45
CA LEU A 110 -6.45 -10.61 10.72
C LEU A 110 -7.62 -10.96 11.66
N ALA A 111 -8.80 -11.22 11.08
CA ALA A 111 -10.01 -11.59 11.82
C ALA A 111 -9.84 -12.89 12.65
N ASP A 112 -8.97 -13.80 12.21
CA ASP A 112 -8.61 -15.03 12.92
C ASP A 112 -7.57 -14.83 14.04
N GLY A 113 -7.13 -13.59 14.26
CA GLY A 113 -6.16 -13.20 15.28
C GLY A 113 -4.69 -13.31 14.87
N ARG A 114 -4.38 -13.83 13.67
CA ARG A 114 -3.00 -13.85 13.16
C ARG A 114 -2.47 -12.44 12.93
N MET A 115 -1.20 -12.25 13.25
CA MET A 115 -0.45 -11.03 12.96
C MET A 115 0.45 -11.29 11.75
N ILE A 116 0.27 -10.53 10.68
CA ILE A 116 1.04 -10.69 9.44
C ILE A 116 1.58 -9.34 8.99
N LYS A 117 2.84 -9.31 8.55
CA LYS A 117 3.44 -8.09 8.00
C LYS A 117 2.75 -7.73 6.68
N SER A 118 2.54 -6.44 6.45
CA SER A 118 2.03 -5.91 5.18
C SER A 118 3.10 -5.13 4.44
#